data_AF-A0A7J4I4Y3-F1
#
_entry.id   AF-A0A7J4I4Y3-F1
#
_cell.length_a   1.000
_cell.length_b   1.000
_cell.length_c   1.000
_cell.angle_alpha   90.00
_cell.angle_beta   90.00
_cell.angle_gamma   90.00
#
_symmetry.space_group_name_H-M   'P 1'
#
loop_
_entity.id
_entity.type
_entity.pdbx_description
1 polymer ?
#
loop_
_entity_poly.entity_id
_entity_poly.type
_entity_poly.pdbx_seq_one_letter_code
_entity_poly.pdbx_strand_id
1 'polypeptide(L)'
;MVLDIIVAAVLLAFGILSIWFSFESDLNDKNLILVLLVAVAAIIAGGWIIITKLTLALVLTKLAGLVLAGIGLFLIIGFPDVNPDYQRVGMSKAGIFIGLILLIIGAYLLLF
;
A
#
# COMPACT_ATOMS: atom_id res chain seq x y z
N MET A 1 -12.82 -7.56 0.65
CA MET A 1 -12.36 -6.17 0.51
C MET A 1 -10.87 -6.09 0.20
N VAL A 2 -9.97 -6.50 1.09
CA VAL A 2 -8.52 -6.47 0.81
C VAL A 2 -8.12 -7.43 -0.33
N LEU A 3 -8.62 -8.67 -0.31
CA LEU A 3 -8.37 -9.64 -1.39
C LEU A 3 -8.85 -9.12 -2.76
N ASP A 4 -10.02 -8.47 -2.80
CA ASP A 4 -10.59 -7.92 -4.04
C ASP A 4 -9.69 -6.83 -4.62
N ILE A 5 -9.12 -5.96 -3.77
CA ILE A 5 -8.17 -4.92 -4.18
C ILE A 5 -6.87 -5.55 -4.71
N ILE A 6 -6.38 -6.62 -4.06
CA ILE A 6 -5.19 -7.35 -4.53
C ILE A 6 -5.46 -7.96 -5.92
N VAL A 7 -6.60 -8.64 -6.09
CA VAL A 7 -6.99 -9.21 -7.39
C VAL A 7 -7.11 -8.12 -8.45
N ALA A 8 -7.71 -6.98 -8.10
CA ALA A 8 -7.84 -5.85 -9.02
C ALA A 8 -6.48 -5.27 -9.44
N ALA A 9 -5.55 -5.13 -8.50
CA ALA A 9 -4.19 -4.67 -8.77
C ALA A 9 -3.42 -5.66 -9.65
N VAL A 10 -3.58 -6.96 -9.42
CA VAL A 10 -2.98 -8.01 -10.26
C VAL A 10 -3.57 -7.97 -11.67
N LEU A 11 -4.88 -7.81 -11.83
CA LEU A 11 -5.53 -7.70 -13.15
C LEU A 11 -5.05 -6.48 -13.93
N LEU A 12 -4.93 -5.32 -13.26
CA LEU A 12 -4.40 -4.10 -13.86
C LEU A 12 -2.93 -4.28 -14.27
N ALA A 13 -2.10 -4.80 -13.37
CA ALA A 13 -0.69 -5.08 -13.68
C ALA A 13 -0.55 -6.06 -14.84
N PHE A 14 -1.33 -7.15 -14.83
CA PHE A 14 -1.34 -8.13 -15.90
C PHE A 14 -1.73 -7.52 -17.26
N GLY A 15 -2.78 -6.70 -17.29
CA GLY A 15 -3.20 -6.05 -18.53
C GLY A 15 -2.16 -5.07 -19.08
N ILE A 16 -1.57 -4.22 -18.21
CA ILE A 16 -0.50 -3.29 -18.61
C ILE A 16 0.72 -4.06 -19.13
N LEU A 17 1.12 -5.13 -18.43
CA LEU A 17 2.28 -5.93 -18.77
C LEU A 17 2.05 -6.72 -20.07
N SER A 18 0.83 -7.20 -20.31
CA SER A 18 0.46 -7.85 -21.57
C SER A 18 0.55 -6.91 -22.77
N ILE A 19 0.14 -5.64 -22.60
CA ILE A 19 0.32 -4.61 -23.63
C ILE A 19 1.81 -4.33 -23.83
N TRP A 20 2.59 -4.20 -22.75
CA TRP A 20 4.02 -3.96 -22.83
C TRP A 20 4.76 -5.06 -23.61
N PHE A 21 4.55 -6.33 -23.25
CA PHE A 21 5.18 -7.46 -23.95
C PHE A 21 4.70 -7.62 -25.39
N SER A 22 3.51 -7.12 -25.73
CA SER A 22 3.05 -7.12 -27.12
C SER A 22 3.86 -6.18 -28.03
N PHE A 23 4.55 -5.18 -27.47
CA PHE A 23 5.47 -4.32 -28.23
C PHE A 23 6.82 -4.98 -28.48
N GLU A 24 7.28 -5.83 -27.56
CA GLU A 24 8.58 -6.51 -27.65
C GLU A 24 8.49 -7.83 -28.43
N SER A 25 7.31 -8.41 -28.51
CA SER A 25 7.09 -9.70 -29.17
C SER A 25 6.61 -9.48 -30.61
N ASP A 26 7.29 -10.09 -31.59
CA ASP A 26 6.82 -10.17 -32.98
C ASP A 26 5.59 -11.11 -33.07
N LEU A 27 4.46 -10.61 -32.60
CA LEU A 27 3.18 -11.32 -32.63
C LEU A 27 2.51 -11.12 -33.98
N ASN A 28 2.02 -12.22 -34.55
CA ASN A 28 1.18 -12.18 -35.75
C ASN A 28 -0.15 -11.46 -35.44
N ASP A 29 -0.74 -10.75 -36.41
CA ASP A 29 -1.86 -9.82 -36.22
C ASP A 29 -3.04 -10.40 -35.40
N LYS A 30 -3.40 -11.66 -35.67
CA LYS A 30 -4.48 -12.35 -34.95
C LYS A 30 -4.18 -12.55 -33.47
N ASN A 31 -2.93 -12.85 -33.13
CA ASN A 31 -2.50 -13.05 -31.74
C ASN A 31 -2.38 -11.70 -31.02
N LEU A 32 -1.88 -10.68 -31.71
CA LEU A 32 -1.79 -9.32 -31.17
C LEU A 32 -3.16 -8.77 -30.75
N ILE A 33 -4.17 -8.94 -31.62
CA ILE A 33 -5.55 -8.53 -31.33
C ILE A 33 -6.11 -9.27 -30.11
N LEU A 34 -5.87 -10.57 -30.01
CA LEU A 34 -6.31 -11.37 -28.86
C LEU A 34 -5.66 -10.90 -27.55
N VAL A 35 -4.34 -10.67 -27.57
CA VAL A 35 -3.60 -10.17 -26.40
C VAL A 35 -4.13 -8.81 -25.97
N LEU A 36 -4.35 -7.89 -26.91
CA LEU A 36 -4.91 -6.57 -26.63
C LEU A 36 -6.33 -6.66 -26.04
N LEU A 37 -7.19 -7.51 -26.58
CA LEU A 37 -8.55 -7.69 -26.06
C LEU A 37 -8.55 -8.23 -24.62
N VAL A 38 -7.74 -9.24 -24.34
CA VAL A 38 -7.60 -9.80 -22.99
C VAL A 38 -7.01 -8.77 -22.03
N ALA A 39 -6.00 -8.02 -22.47
CA ALA A 39 -5.37 -6.98 -21.66
C ALA A 39 -6.35 -5.86 -21.31
N VAL A 40 -7.11 -5.37 -22.29
CA VAL A 40 -8.14 -4.34 -22.08
C VAL A 40 -9.23 -4.86 -21.15
N ALA A 41 -9.69 -6.10 -21.34
CA ALA A 41 -10.68 -6.71 -20.46
C ALA A 41 -10.16 -6.82 -19.01
N ALA A 42 -8.90 -7.22 -18.82
CA ALA A 42 -8.27 -7.28 -17.50
C ALA A 42 -8.16 -5.89 -16.85
N ILE A 43 -7.79 -4.86 -17.62
CA ILE A 43 -7.73 -3.47 -17.13
C ILE A 43 -9.11 -2.97 -16.71
N ILE A 44 -10.14 -3.21 -17.54
CA ILE A 44 -11.52 -2.80 -17.24
C ILE A 44 -12.03 -3.53 -15.99
N ALA A 45 -11.83 -4.85 -15.90
CA ALA A 45 -12.25 -5.64 -14.75
C ALA A 45 -11.56 -5.20 -13.46
N GLY A 46 -10.24 -5.02 -13.49
CA GLY A 46 -9.47 -4.51 -12.34
C GLY A 46 -9.88 -3.09 -11.96
N GLY A 47 -10.01 -2.19 -12.93
CA GLY A 47 -10.45 -0.81 -12.70
C GLY A 47 -11.85 -0.74 -12.09
N TRP A 48 -12.78 -1.55 -12.57
CA TRP A 48 -14.15 -1.62 -12.03
C TRP A 48 -14.18 -2.08 -10.57
N ILE A 49 -13.39 -3.10 -10.21
CA ILE A 49 -13.28 -3.57 -8.83
C ILE A 49 -12.73 -2.46 -7.93
N ILE A 50 -11.71 -1.72 -8.38
CA ILE A 50 -11.18 -0.57 -7.64
C ILE A 50 -12.25 0.50 -7.44
N ILE A 51 -12.93 0.93 -8.50
CA ILE A 51 -13.92 2.02 -8.42
C ILE A 51 -15.08 1.65 -7.48
N THR A 52 -15.53 0.39 -7.51
CA THR A 52 -16.68 -0.05 -6.71
C THR A 52 -16.35 -0.39 -5.26
N LYS A 53 -15.08 -0.67 -4.92
CA LYS A 53 -14.67 -1.14 -3.59
C LYS A 53 -13.72 -0.19 -2.85
N LEU A 54 -12.97 0.65 -3.57
CA LEU A 54 -12.03 1.60 -2.99
C LEU A 54 -12.77 2.89 -2.64
N THR A 55 -13.16 3.03 -1.37
CA THR A 55 -13.71 4.29 -0.86
C THR A 55 -12.60 5.22 -0.41
N LEU A 56 -12.80 6.54 -0.56
CA LEU A 56 -11.88 7.56 -0.05
C LEU A 56 -11.61 7.37 1.45
N ALA A 57 -12.64 6.97 2.21
CA ALA A 57 -12.51 6.65 3.62
C ALA A 57 -11.48 5.52 3.86
N LEU A 58 -11.51 4.45 3.08
CA LEU A 58 -10.54 3.35 3.22
C LEU A 58 -9.12 3.82 2.94
N VAL A 59 -8.92 4.61 1.88
CA VAL A 59 -7.59 5.15 1.53
C VAL A 59 -7.07 6.04 2.66
N LEU A 60 -7.90 6.94 3.20
CA LEU A 60 -7.52 7.83 4.30
C LEU A 60 -7.23 7.05 5.59
N THR A 61 -7.97 5.98 5.89
CA THR A 61 -7.72 5.11 7.04
C THR A 61 -6.35 4.42 6.93
N LYS A 62 -6.00 3.88 5.75
CA LYS A 62 -4.70 3.25 5.52
C LYS A 62 -3.56 4.28 5.57
N LEU A 63 -3.77 5.46 5.00
CA LEU A 63 -2.80 6.55 5.05
C LEU A 63 -2.54 7.01 6.50
N ALA A 64 -3.61 7.20 7.28
CA ALA A 64 -3.52 7.55 8.70
C ALA A 64 -2.79 6.45 9.49
N GLY A 65 -3.10 5.18 9.23
CA GLY A 65 -2.38 4.04 9.82
C GLY A 65 -0.88 4.06 9.51
N LEU A 66 -0.51 4.38 8.26
CA LEU A 66 0.88 4.48 7.83
C LEU A 66 1.62 5.64 8.53
N VAL A 67 0.97 6.80 8.66
CA VAL A 67 1.51 7.96 9.40
C VAL A 67 1.70 7.63 10.88
N LEU A 68 0.70 7.01 11.52
CA LEU A 68 0.79 6.62 12.93
C LEU A 68 1.88 5.58 13.17
N ALA A 69 2.01 4.58 12.30
CA ALA A 69 3.08 3.59 12.37
C ALA A 69 4.46 4.24 12.17
N GLY A 70 4.58 5.20 11.24
CA GLY A 70 5.81 5.95 11.02
C GLY A 70 6.22 6.80 12.22
N ILE A 71 5.28 7.53 12.82
CA ILE A 71 5.51 8.30 14.06
C ILE A 71 5.87 7.35 15.20
N GLY A 72 5.17 6.23 15.33
CA GLY A 72 5.44 5.21 16.35
C GLY A 72 6.86 4.65 16.24
N LEU A 73 7.28 4.27 15.02
CA LEU A 73 8.65 3.83 14.74
C LEU A 73 9.69 4.90 15.06
N PHE A 74 9.42 6.16 14.69
CA PHE A 74 10.31 7.28 15.02
C PHE A 74 10.47 7.45 16.53
N LEU A 75 9.40 7.33 17.31
CA LEU A 75 9.48 7.44 18.77
C LEU A 75 10.22 6.29 19.43
N ILE A 76 10.22 5.10 18.83
CA ILE A 76 10.94 3.93 19.34
C ILE A 76 12.44 4.02 19.00
N ILE A 77 12.77 4.36 17.76
CA ILE A 77 14.14 4.24 17.22
C ILE A 77 14.87 5.59 17.18
N GLY A 78 14.18 6.68 16.85
CA GLY A 78 14.79 8.01 16.64
C GLY A 78 14.75 8.93 17.86
N PHE A 79 13.82 8.72 18.80
CA PHE A 79 13.71 9.52 20.02
C PHE A 79 14.65 9.16 21.20
N PRO A 80 15.33 7.99 21.29
CA PRO A 80 16.16 7.68 22.46
C PRO A 80 17.53 8.39 22.50
N ASP A 81 17.95 9.08 21.42
CA ASP A 81 19.28 9.71 21.29
C ASP A 81 19.35 11.18 21.74
N VAL A 82 18.32 11.71 22.42
CA VAL A 82 18.35 13.10 22.87
C VAL A 82 19.24 13.23 24.11
N ASN A 83 20.30 14.05 23.98
CA ASN A 83 21.36 14.36 24.94
C ASN A 83 21.02 14.07 26.43
N PRO A 84 21.79 13.21 27.14
CA PRO A 84 21.48 12.76 28.51
C PRO A 84 21.30 13.89 29.53
N ASP A 85 21.92 15.05 29.29
CA ASP A 85 21.84 16.22 30.17
C ASP A 85 20.50 16.97 30.04
N TYR A 86 19.77 16.78 28.94
CA TYR A 86 18.54 17.52 28.62
C TYR A 86 17.27 16.67 28.79
N GLN A 87 17.34 15.36 28.55
CA GLN A 87 16.20 14.45 28.72
C GLN A 87 16.52 13.33 29.72
N ARG A 88 15.81 13.32 30.85
CA ARG A 88 15.88 12.23 31.83
C ARG A 88 15.44 10.91 31.18
N VAL A 89 16.09 9.80 31.53
CA VAL A 89 15.78 8.41 31.10
C VAL A 89 14.27 8.08 31.10
N GLY A 90 13.48 8.67 32.01
CA GLY A 90 12.03 8.51 32.05
C GLY A 90 11.29 9.03 30.81
N MET A 91 11.78 10.10 30.17
CA MET A 91 11.18 10.68 28.96
C MET A 91 11.40 9.80 27.72
N SER A 92 12.59 9.21 27.60
CA SER A 92 12.89 8.21 26.56
C SER A 92 11.97 6.98 26.69
N LYS A 93 11.81 6.45 27.92
CA LYS A 93 10.89 5.32 28.18
C LYS A 93 9.43 5.66 27.86
N ALA A 94 8.98 6.87 28.19
CA ALA A 94 7.64 7.33 27.85
C ALA A 94 7.44 7.46 26.33
N GLY A 95 8.46 7.99 25.62
CA GLY A 95 8.47 8.07 24.15
C GLY A 95 8.34 6.69 23.49
N ILE A 96 9.13 5.71 23.95
CA ILE A 96 9.04 4.33 23.45
C ILE A 96 7.66 3.72 23.72
N PHE A 97 7.09 3.94 24.91
CA PHE A 97 5.77 3.43 25.26
C PHE A 97 4.66 4.02 24.37
N ILE A 98 4.67 5.34 24.16
CA ILE A 98 3.74 6.01 23.25
C ILE A 98 3.97 5.50 21.82
N GLY A 99 5.23 5.35 21.40
CA GLY A 99 5.59 4.83 20.10
C GLY A 99 5.02 3.44 19.84
N LEU A 100 5.09 2.54 20.83
CA LEU A 100 4.49 1.21 20.75
C LEU A 100 2.97 1.25 20.61
N ILE A 101 2.28 2.13 21.34
CA ILE A 101 0.83 2.30 21.22
C ILE A 101 0.46 2.78 19.82
N LEU A 102 1.16 3.81 19.31
CA LEU A 102 0.93 4.34 17.97
C LEU A 102 1.22 3.30 16.88
N LEU A 103 2.22 2.46 17.09
CA LEU A 103 2.57 1.38 16.18
C LEU A 103 1.50 0.28 16.15
N ILE A 104 0.96 -0.10 17.33
CA ILE A 104 -0.16 -1.05 17.42
C ILE A 104 -1.41 -0.51 16.72
N ILE A 105 -1.79 0.75 16.99
CA ILE A 105 -2.94 1.40 16.36
C ILE A 105 -2.71 1.55 14.86
N GLY A 106 -1.52 1.98 14.43
CA GLY A 106 -1.16 2.12 13.03
C GLY A 106 -1.20 0.78 12.29
N ALA A 107 -0.63 -0.27 12.87
CA ALA A 107 -0.67 -1.62 12.32
C ALA A 107 -2.12 -2.15 12.22
N TYR A 108 -2.94 -1.90 13.25
CA TYR A 108 -4.36 -2.25 13.21
C TYR A 108 -5.08 -1.57 12.04
N LEU A 109 -4.91 -0.26 11.88
CA LEU A 109 -5.53 0.50 10.78
C LEU A 109 -5.00 0.09 9.40
N LEU A 110 -3.75 -0.38 9.31
CA LEU A 110 -3.21 -0.90 8.05
C LEU A 110 -3.82 -2.26 7.70
N LEU A 111 -4.02 -3.14 8.69
CA LEU A 111 -4.56 -4.48 8.49
C LEU A 111 -6.08 -4.50 8.29
N PHE A 112 -6.82 -3.64 9.00
CA PHE A 112 -8.30 -3.59 9.02
C PHE A 112 -8.80 -2.26 8.46
#